data_AF-A0A520I454-F1
#
_entry.id   AF-A0A520I454-F1
#
_cell.length_a   1.000
_cell.length_b   1.000
_cell.length_c   1.000
_cell.angle_alpha   90.00
_cell.angle_beta   90.00
_cell.angle_gamma   90.00
#
_symmetry.space_group_name_H-M   'P 1'
#
loop_
_entity.id
_entity.type
_entity.pdbx_description
1 polymer ?
#
loop_
_entity_poly.entity_id
_entity_poly.type
_entity_poly.pdbx_seq_one_letter_code
_entity_poly.pdbx_strand_id
1 'polypeptide(L)'
;AGCRRRILLKHFGEERLEDCGNCDNCLGNVDAVDATETARKFLSAVFRTGQMFGVGYIEGILTGVSSERSLMNGHEALSVYGIVEGDEVALLKPVSRALMLKDALRTNPHGGLEFGPAAKAILKGEAALSVIVPPKRERRRKAAPGAVPNPVDDPLFEALRVCRRDLAKDAGVPPYVIFHDSVLRDMAAQRPASRAALAVLSGIGARKLDAYGDAFLAVIRESA
;
A
#
# COMPACT_ATOMS: atom_id res chain seq x y z
N ALA A 1 19.28 2.03 0.40
CA ALA A 1 18.01 2.72 0.08
C ALA A 1 18.12 4.19 0.47
N GLY A 2 17.45 5.13 -0.23
CA GLY A 2 17.48 6.57 0.11
C GLY A 2 16.11 7.07 0.61
N CYS A 3 16.07 8.27 1.22
CA CYS A 3 14.82 8.89 1.69
C CYS A 3 13.75 8.98 0.59
N ARG A 4 12.55 8.43 0.85
CA ARG A 4 11.44 8.45 -0.11
C ARG A 4 11.01 9.85 -0.51
N ARG A 5 10.94 10.76 0.47
CA ARG A 5 10.54 12.16 0.24
C ARG A 5 11.50 12.84 -0.73
N ARG A 6 12.80 12.59 -0.57
CA ARG A 6 13.83 13.13 -1.47
C ARG A 6 13.68 12.61 -2.90
N ILE A 7 13.41 11.31 -3.06
CA ILE A 7 13.16 10.71 -4.38
C ILE A 7 11.92 11.34 -5.03
N LEU A 8 10.83 11.48 -4.28
CA LEU A 8 9.60 12.09 -4.76
C LEU A 8 9.79 13.55 -5.19
N LEU A 9 10.45 14.36 -4.37
CA LEU A 9 10.74 15.77 -4.68
C LEU A 9 11.63 15.90 -5.92
N LYS A 10 12.63 15.01 -6.06
CA LYS A 10 13.49 14.98 -7.25
C LYS A 10 12.69 14.74 -8.54
N HIS A 11 11.65 13.91 -8.50
CA HIS A 11 10.76 13.72 -9.67
C HIS A 11 10.04 15.00 -10.10
N PHE A 12 9.82 15.95 -9.18
CA PHE A 12 9.22 17.26 -9.45
C PHE A 12 10.26 18.39 -9.60
N GLY A 13 11.55 18.06 -9.67
CA GLY A 13 12.64 19.04 -9.83
C GLY A 13 13.07 19.74 -8.54
N GLU A 14 12.53 19.34 -7.38
CA GLU A 14 12.97 19.85 -6.08
C GLU A 14 14.09 18.98 -5.50
N GLU A 15 15.27 19.56 -5.29
CA GLU A 15 16.37 18.89 -4.62
C GLU A 15 16.38 19.20 -3.13
N ARG A 16 16.42 18.13 -2.33
CA ARG A 16 16.63 18.20 -0.88
C ARG A 16 17.88 17.41 -0.54
N LEU A 17 18.83 18.01 0.17
CA LEU A 17 20.05 17.32 0.59
C LEU A 17 19.77 16.38 1.78
N GLU A 18 18.96 16.83 2.72
CA GLU A 18 18.64 16.13 3.96
C GLU A 18 17.53 15.09 3.81
N ASP A 19 17.70 13.99 4.55
CA ASP A 19 16.66 12.97 4.71
C ASP A 19 15.50 13.48 5.58
N CYS A 20 14.29 13.00 5.34
CA CYS A 20 13.10 13.58 5.97
C CYS A 20 12.84 13.12 7.41
N GLY A 21 13.58 12.13 7.91
CA GLY A 21 13.42 11.57 9.26
C GLY A 21 12.08 10.87 9.54
N ASN A 22 11.14 10.86 8.59
CA ASN A 22 9.75 10.44 8.84
C ASN A 22 9.17 9.50 7.77
N CYS A 23 9.99 9.01 6.82
CA CYS A 23 9.57 7.95 5.91
C CYS A 23 10.09 6.59 6.37
N ASP A 24 9.43 5.51 5.96
CA ASP A 24 9.84 4.13 6.24
C ASP A 24 11.33 3.83 5.99
N ASN A 25 11.93 4.38 4.92
CA ASN A 25 13.36 4.26 4.64
C ASN A 25 14.24 4.99 5.68
N CYS A 26 13.81 6.15 6.17
CA CYS A 26 14.53 6.90 7.22
C CYS A 26 14.32 6.29 8.60
N LEU A 27 13.18 5.63 8.83
CA LEU A 27 12.81 4.99 10.07
C LEU A 27 13.42 3.58 10.22
N GLY A 28 14.28 3.14 9.28
CA GLY A 28 15.07 1.91 9.39
C GLY A 28 14.27 0.61 9.24
N ASN A 29 13.11 0.64 8.59
CA ASN A 29 12.15 -0.49 8.62
C ASN A 29 12.29 -1.51 7.48
N VAL A 30 13.37 -1.49 6.69
CA VAL A 30 13.46 -2.40 5.54
C VAL A 30 14.90 -2.84 5.26
N ASP A 31 15.22 -4.02 5.79
CA ASP A 31 16.46 -4.71 5.45
C ASP A 31 16.39 -5.19 4.00
N ALA A 32 17.47 -4.95 3.26
CA ALA A 32 17.64 -5.49 1.92
C ALA A 32 18.05 -6.95 2.03
N VAL A 33 17.33 -7.84 1.35
CA VAL A 33 17.63 -9.26 1.26
C VAL A 33 18.43 -9.50 0.00
N ASP A 34 19.52 -10.26 0.10
CA ASP A 34 20.21 -10.77 -1.08
C ASP A 34 19.32 -11.79 -1.80
N ALA A 35 18.93 -11.47 -3.03
CA ALA A 35 18.08 -12.30 -3.88
C ALA A 35 18.78 -12.67 -5.20
N THR A 36 20.13 -12.70 -5.19
CA THR A 36 20.94 -12.99 -6.37
C THR A 36 20.62 -14.36 -6.96
N GLU A 37 20.48 -15.40 -6.13
CA GLU A 37 20.13 -16.74 -6.62
C GLU A 37 18.73 -16.79 -7.22
N THR A 38 17.74 -16.18 -6.57
CA THR A 38 16.38 -16.08 -7.12
C THR A 38 16.37 -15.31 -8.45
N ALA A 39 17.20 -14.26 -8.58
CA ALA A 39 17.38 -13.52 -9.82
C ALA A 39 17.95 -14.40 -10.95
N ARG A 40 18.94 -15.24 -10.65
CA ARG A 40 19.54 -16.18 -11.60
C ARG A 40 18.55 -17.26 -12.03
N LYS A 41 17.74 -17.79 -11.10
CA LYS A 41 16.62 -18.70 -11.42
C LYS A 41 15.62 -18.01 -12.35
N PHE A 42 15.23 -16.78 -12.05
CA PHE A 42 14.28 -16.01 -12.86
C PHE A 42 14.80 -15.76 -14.28
N LEU A 43 16.02 -15.26 -14.42
CA LEU A 43 16.65 -15.03 -15.74
C LEU A 43 16.78 -16.34 -16.52
N SER A 44 17.13 -17.44 -15.85
CA SER A 44 17.22 -18.76 -16.47
C SER A 44 15.87 -19.26 -16.98
N ALA A 45 14.78 -18.99 -16.25
CA ALA A 45 13.43 -19.33 -16.70
C ALA A 45 12.99 -18.48 -17.89
N VAL A 46 13.28 -17.18 -17.91
CA VAL A 46 13.03 -16.30 -19.06
C VAL A 46 13.77 -16.82 -20.31
N PHE A 47 15.02 -17.22 -20.17
CA PHE A 47 15.80 -17.77 -21.28
C PHE A 47 15.24 -19.12 -21.78
N ARG A 48 14.98 -20.06 -20.87
CA ARG A 48 14.52 -21.42 -21.21
C ARG A 48 13.09 -21.48 -21.75
N THR A 49 12.27 -20.48 -21.47
CA THR A 49 10.93 -20.34 -22.04
C THR A 49 10.94 -19.51 -23.34
N GLY A 50 12.11 -19.21 -23.88
CA GLY A 50 12.26 -18.57 -25.19
C GLY A 50 12.00 -17.06 -25.21
N GLN A 51 11.97 -16.38 -24.06
CA GLN A 51 11.78 -14.92 -23.97
C GLN A 51 10.46 -14.40 -24.56
N MET A 52 9.42 -15.24 -24.56
CA MET A 52 8.10 -14.93 -25.14
C MET A 52 7.03 -14.63 -24.08
N PHE A 53 7.33 -14.84 -22.80
CA PHE A 53 6.32 -14.90 -21.74
C PHE A 53 6.51 -13.80 -20.70
N GLY A 54 5.39 -13.27 -20.21
CA GLY A 54 5.36 -12.22 -19.20
C GLY A 54 5.63 -12.76 -17.78
N VAL A 55 5.80 -11.82 -16.84
CA VAL A 55 6.18 -12.09 -15.43
C VAL A 55 5.32 -13.18 -14.79
N GLY A 56 3.99 -13.10 -14.89
CA GLY A 56 3.10 -14.06 -14.23
C GLY A 56 3.27 -15.51 -14.72
N TYR A 57 3.57 -15.70 -16.01
CA TYR A 57 3.84 -17.03 -16.55
C TYR A 57 5.19 -17.57 -16.04
N ILE A 58 6.23 -16.72 -16.03
CA ILE A 58 7.54 -17.10 -15.48
C ILE A 58 7.46 -17.43 -13.99
N GLU A 59 6.69 -16.66 -13.21
CA GLU A 59 6.38 -16.97 -11.81
C GLU A 59 5.71 -18.34 -11.69
N GLY A 60 4.74 -18.64 -12.54
CA GLY A 60 4.06 -19.94 -12.58
C GLY A 60 5.01 -21.11 -12.88
N ILE A 61 5.89 -20.97 -13.88
CA ILE A 61 6.90 -21.99 -14.19
C ILE A 61 7.83 -22.21 -13.00
N LEU A 62 8.39 -21.14 -12.41
CA LEU A 62 9.32 -21.25 -11.28
C LEU A 62 8.69 -21.88 -10.04
N THR A 63 7.39 -21.70 -9.84
CA THR A 63 6.63 -22.24 -8.69
C THR A 63 5.94 -23.57 -8.99
N GLY A 64 6.10 -24.11 -10.21
CA GLY A 64 5.52 -25.40 -10.58
C GLY A 64 4.00 -25.37 -10.74
N VAL A 65 3.43 -24.20 -11.04
CA VAL A 65 2.00 -24.08 -11.35
C VAL A 65 1.76 -24.60 -12.76
N SER A 66 1.00 -25.69 -12.85
CA SER A 66 0.54 -26.23 -14.14
C SER A 66 -0.58 -25.38 -14.73
N SER A 67 -0.56 -25.23 -16.05
CA SER A 67 -1.53 -24.52 -16.87
C SER A 67 -1.59 -25.14 -18.26
N GLU A 68 -2.68 -24.94 -19.00
CA GLU A 68 -2.78 -25.37 -20.39
C GLU A 68 -1.59 -24.86 -21.23
N ARG A 69 -1.18 -23.61 -20.99
CA ARG A 69 -0.05 -23.00 -21.70
C ARG A 69 1.31 -23.55 -21.25
N SER A 70 1.51 -24.04 -20.03
CA SER A 70 2.76 -24.70 -19.63
C SER A 70 2.88 -26.09 -20.26
N LEU A 71 1.77 -26.83 -20.32
CA LEU A 71 1.68 -28.14 -20.96
C LEU A 71 1.93 -28.05 -22.47
N MET A 72 1.19 -27.20 -23.19
CA MET A 72 1.30 -27.06 -24.65
C MET A 72 2.70 -26.64 -25.12
N ASN A 73 3.43 -25.88 -24.30
CA ASN A 73 4.80 -25.45 -24.61
C ASN A 73 5.88 -26.42 -24.09
N GLY A 74 5.50 -27.51 -23.42
CA GLY A 74 6.45 -28.47 -22.85
C GLY A 74 7.30 -27.92 -21.70
N HIS A 75 6.88 -26.82 -21.08
CA HIS A 75 7.69 -26.12 -20.08
C HIS A 75 7.74 -26.79 -18.71
N GLU A 76 6.86 -27.76 -18.46
CA GLU A 76 6.87 -28.56 -17.22
C GLU A 76 8.04 -29.55 -17.16
N ALA A 77 8.66 -29.86 -18.32
CA ALA A 77 9.86 -30.69 -18.40
C ALA A 77 11.17 -29.90 -18.22
N LEU A 78 11.11 -28.57 -18.12
CA LEU A 78 12.30 -27.75 -17.95
C LEU A 78 12.85 -27.89 -16.52
N SER A 79 14.18 -27.94 -16.35
CA SER A 79 14.78 -28.03 -15.01
C SER A 79 14.59 -26.80 -14.10
N VAL A 80 13.92 -25.75 -14.60
CA VAL A 80 13.54 -24.56 -13.82
C VAL A 80 12.09 -24.64 -13.33
N TYR A 81 11.34 -25.65 -13.76
CA TYR A 81 9.96 -25.85 -13.34
C TYR A 81 9.93 -26.27 -11.86
N GLY A 82 9.19 -25.54 -11.04
CA GLY A 82 9.05 -25.83 -9.60
C GLY A 82 10.33 -25.64 -8.77
N ILE A 83 11.35 -24.93 -9.27
CA ILE A 83 12.63 -24.75 -8.56
C ILE A 83 12.60 -23.69 -7.43
N VAL A 84 11.49 -22.96 -7.29
CA VAL A 84 11.29 -21.91 -6.27
C VAL A 84 10.13 -22.31 -5.37
N GLU A 85 10.44 -22.48 -4.08
CA GLU A 85 9.51 -22.97 -3.05
C GLU A 85 9.60 -22.14 -1.75
N GLY A 86 8.61 -22.32 -0.87
CA GLY A 86 8.62 -21.73 0.47
C GLY A 86 8.70 -20.20 0.48
N ASP A 87 9.55 -19.64 1.37
CA ASP A 87 9.69 -18.19 1.53
C ASP A 87 10.34 -17.52 0.30
N GLU A 88 11.04 -18.27 -0.57
CA GLU A 88 11.65 -17.72 -1.79
C GLU A 88 10.58 -17.24 -2.79
N VAL A 89 9.38 -17.83 -2.77
CA VAL A 89 8.26 -17.42 -3.63
C VAL A 89 7.92 -15.94 -3.44
N ALA A 90 8.06 -15.41 -2.22
CA ALA A 90 7.80 -14.01 -1.91
C ALA A 90 8.81 -13.06 -2.58
N LEU A 91 9.98 -13.55 -3.00
CA LEU A 91 11.03 -12.79 -3.66
C LEU A 91 10.78 -12.61 -5.16
N LEU A 92 10.00 -13.47 -5.82
CA LEU A 92 9.81 -13.45 -7.28
C LEU A 92 9.32 -12.11 -7.81
N LYS A 93 8.30 -11.51 -7.18
CA LYS A 93 7.75 -10.21 -7.57
C LYS A 93 8.74 -9.04 -7.34
N PRO A 94 9.37 -8.90 -6.16
CA PRO A 94 10.45 -7.92 -5.97
C PRO A 94 11.62 -8.10 -6.94
N VAL A 95 12.04 -9.35 -7.18
CA VAL A 95 13.16 -9.67 -8.08
C VAL A 95 12.84 -9.29 -9.52
N SER A 96 11.67 -9.65 -10.06
CA SER A 96 11.30 -9.29 -11.43
C SER A 96 11.31 -7.78 -11.65
N ARG A 97 10.77 -7.01 -10.70
CA ARG A 97 10.80 -5.54 -10.73
C ARG A 97 12.22 -4.99 -10.63
N ALA A 98 13.05 -5.54 -9.76
CA ALA A 98 14.43 -5.09 -9.58
C ALA A 98 15.31 -5.40 -10.80
N LEU A 99 15.08 -6.55 -11.45
CA LEU A 99 15.70 -6.90 -12.72
C LEU A 99 15.31 -5.94 -13.84
N MET A 100 14.04 -5.54 -13.93
CA MET A 100 13.61 -4.51 -14.88
C MET A 100 14.25 -3.15 -14.59
N LEU A 101 14.28 -2.73 -13.32
CA LEU A 101 14.89 -1.47 -12.91
C LEU A 101 16.39 -1.39 -13.22
N LYS A 102 17.10 -2.53 -13.12
CA LYS A 102 18.53 -2.65 -13.44
C LYS A 102 18.82 -2.87 -14.92
N ASP A 103 17.79 -2.87 -15.78
CA ASP A 103 17.93 -3.16 -17.21
C ASP A 103 18.53 -4.57 -17.48
N ALA A 104 18.21 -5.52 -16.60
CA ALA A 104 18.51 -6.94 -16.79
C ALA A 104 17.32 -7.68 -17.46
N LEU A 105 16.10 -7.17 -17.29
CA LEU A 105 14.92 -7.61 -18.02
C LEU A 105 14.22 -6.43 -18.69
N ARG A 106 13.67 -6.66 -19.87
CA ARG A 106 12.82 -5.71 -20.60
C ARG A 106 11.54 -6.40 -21.03
N THR A 107 10.50 -5.61 -21.25
CA THR A 107 9.28 -6.08 -21.90
C THR A 107 9.44 -5.89 -23.40
N ASN A 108 9.27 -6.97 -24.16
CA ASN A 108 9.29 -6.92 -25.62
C ASN A 108 7.95 -6.33 -26.15
N PRO A 109 7.85 -5.99 -27.45
CA PRO A 109 6.63 -5.40 -28.03
C PRO A 109 5.36 -6.25 -27.89
N HIS A 110 5.49 -7.54 -27.62
CA HIS A 110 4.39 -8.50 -27.51
C HIS A 110 4.04 -8.84 -26.05
N GLY A 111 4.63 -8.14 -25.07
CA GLY A 111 4.36 -8.35 -23.64
C GLY A 111 5.12 -9.53 -23.00
N GLY A 112 6.06 -10.13 -23.73
CA GLY A 112 7.01 -11.10 -23.20
C GLY A 112 8.22 -10.44 -22.54
N LEU A 113 9.01 -11.22 -21.80
CA LEU A 113 10.24 -10.75 -21.18
C LEU A 113 11.46 -11.13 -22.00
N GLU A 114 12.35 -10.18 -22.22
CA GLU A 114 13.65 -10.37 -22.88
C GLU A 114 14.80 -9.83 -22.03
N PHE A 115 16.02 -10.25 -22.32
CA PHE A 115 17.21 -9.79 -21.61
C PHE A 115 17.59 -8.36 -21.97
N GLY A 116 17.89 -7.58 -20.94
CA GLY A 116 18.63 -6.34 -21.07
C GLY A 116 20.14 -6.52 -20.87
N PRO A 117 20.94 -5.48 -21.10
CA PRO A 117 22.40 -5.50 -21.00
C PRO A 117 22.94 -6.02 -19.65
N ALA A 118 22.22 -5.77 -18.55
CA ALA A 118 22.69 -6.17 -17.21
C ALA A 118 22.47 -7.65 -16.88
N ALA A 119 21.71 -8.40 -17.70
CA ALA A 119 21.38 -9.80 -17.44
C ALA A 119 22.63 -10.69 -17.33
N LYS A 120 23.59 -10.48 -18.23
CA LYS A 120 24.78 -11.32 -18.37
C LYS A 120 25.66 -11.30 -17.12
N ALA A 121 25.89 -10.14 -16.53
CA ALA A 121 26.70 -9.99 -15.33
C ALA A 121 26.07 -10.73 -14.13
N ILE A 122 24.75 -10.66 -13.98
CA ILE A 122 24.02 -11.36 -12.91
C ILE A 122 24.09 -12.88 -13.11
N LEU A 123 23.84 -13.37 -14.35
CA LEU A 123 23.90 -14.80 -14.67
C LEU A 123 25.28 -15.41 -14.39
N LYS A 124 26.35 -14.66 -14.68
CA LYS A 124 27.74 -15.05 -14.44
C LYS A 124 28.20 -14.91 -12.98
N GLY A 125 27.39 -14.33 -12.11
CA GLY A 125 27.79 -14.03 -10.72
C GLY A 125 28.75 -12.84 -10.59
N GLU A 126 28.91 -12.03 -11.64
CA GLU A 126 29.72 -10.80 -11.63
C GLU A 126 28.96 -9.61 -10.99
N ALA A 127 27.64 -9.72 -10.82
CA ALA A 127 26.80 -8.72 -10.19
C ALA A 127 25.73 -9.34 -9.28
N ALA A 128 25.53 -8.74 -8.10
CA ALA A 128 24.52 -9.16 -7.13
C ALA A 128 23.20 -8.38 -7.27
N LEU A 129 22.10 -8.98 -6.81
CA LEU A 129 20.77 -8.36 -6.73
C LEU A 129 20.23 -8.42 -5.30
N SER A 130 20.20 -7.27 -4.63
CA SER A 130 19.50 -7.11 -3.36
C SER A 130 18.09 -6.54 -3.59
N VAL A 131 17.08 -7.09 -2.93
CA VAL A 131 15.69 -6.60 -2.99
C VAL A 131 15.18 -6.24 -1.61
N ILE A 132 14.30 -5.25 -1.56
CA ILE A 132 13.59 -4.89 -0.33
C ILE A 132 12.27 -5.64 -0.32
N VAL A 133 12.14 -6.58 0.60
CA VAL A 133 10.88 -7.30 0.81
C VAL A 133 10.09 -6.52 1.86
N PRO A 134 8.91 -5.98 1.54
CA PRO A 134 8.08 -5.38 2.57
C PRO A 134 7.76 -6.45 3.62
N PRO A 135 7.86 -6.14 4.93
CA PRO A 135 7.57 -7.11 5.97
C PRO A 135 6.16 -7.67 5.76
N LYS A 136 5.98 -8.98 6.02
CA LYS A 136 4.65 -9.60 6.02
C LYS A 136 3.76 -8.70 6.89
N ARG A 137 2.71 -8.11 6.29
CA ARG A 137 1.78 -7.25 7.01
C ARG A 137 1.11 -8.11 8.08
N GLU A 138 1.67 -8.11 9.28
CA GLU A 138 0.92 -8.49 10.46
C GLU A 138 -0.32 -7.60 10.46
N ARG A 139 -1.49 -8.22 10.55
CA ARG A 139 -2.74 -7.50 10.82
C ARG A 139 -2.62 -6.90 12.23
N ARG A 140 -1.84 -5.83 12.36
CA ARG A 140 -1.73 -5.04 13.58
C ARG A 140 -3.07 -4.32 13.74
N ARG A 141 -3.93 -4.87 14.59
CA ARG A 141 -4.82 -4.05 15.40
C ARG A 141 -3.92 -3.22 16.30
N LYS A 142 -3.44 -2.06 15.84
CA LYS A 142 -2.72 -1.12 16.71
C LYS A 142 -3.38 0.25 16.64
N ALA A 143 -4.14 0.51 17.71
CA ALA A 143 -4.32 1.84 18.25
C ALA A 143 -2.92 2.46 18.48
N ALA A 144 -2.74 3.71 18.05
CA ALA A 144 -1.51 4.45 18.23
C ALA A 144 -1.47 5.08 19.64
N PRO A 145 -0.32 5.11 20.32
CA PRO A 145 -0.16 5.83 21.58
C PRO A 145 -0.09 7.34 21.30
N GLY A 146 -0.99 8.11 21.92
CA GLY A 146 -1.09 9.57 21.75
C GLY A 146 -2.17 10.03 20.76
N ALA A 147 -2.85 9.11 20.06
CA ALA A 147 -4.17 9.43 19.55
C ALA A 147 -5.11 9.58 20.76
N VAL A 148 -5.84 10.69 20.84
CA VAL A 148 -7.06 10.74 21.67
C VAL A 148 -7.80 9.45 21.36
N PRO A 149 -8.07 8.57 22.37
CA PRO A 149 -8.68 7.29 22.12
C PRO A 149 -9.83 7.51 21.16
N ASN A 150 -9.83 6.76 20.06
CA ASN A 150 -11.03 6.64 19.26
C ASN A 150 -12.10 6.26 20.29
N PRO A 151 -13.17 7.06 20.50
CA PRO A 151 -14.13 6.78 21.56
C PRO A 151 -14.99 5.62 21.07
N VAL A 152 -14.38 4.43 21.01
CA VAL A 152 -15.03 3.18 20.61
C VAL A 152 -16.08 2.80 21.67
N ASP A 153 -16.05 3.46 22.83
CA ASP A 153 -16.98 3.27 23.94
C ASP A 153 -17.56 4.59 24.49
N ASP A 154 -17.54 5.72 23.75
CA ASP A 154 -18.29 6.92 24.18
C ASP A 154 -19.72 6.84 23.62
N PRO A 155 -20.75 6.66 24.48
CA PRO A 155 -22.14 6.56 24.04
C PRO A 155 -22.60 7.78 23.24
N LEU A 156 -22.08 8.97 23.57
CA LEU A 156 -22.39 10.20 22.84
C LEU A 156 -21.78 10.16 21.44
N PHE A 157 -20.54 9.69 21.27
CA PHE A 157 -19.92 9.60 19.95
C PHE A 157 -20.71 8.67 19.02
N GLU A 158 -21.16 7.52 19.51
CA GLU A 158 -22.00 6.60 18.72
C GLU A 158 -23.38 7.20 18.41
N ALA A 159 -24.01 7.90 19.37
CA ALA A 159 -25.26 8.62 19.12
C ALA A 159 -25.10 9.69 18.02
N LEU A 160 -23.98 10.43 18.03
CA LEU A 160 -23.64 11.40 16.99
C LEU A 160 -23.39 10.73 15.63
N ARG A 161 -22.78 9.53 15.59
CA ARG A 161 -22.61 8.75 14.35
C ARG A 161 -23.95 8.30 13.78
N VAL A 162 -24.88 7.86 14.63
CA VAL A 162 -26.25 7.48 14.26
C VAL A 162 -26.97 8.68 13.65
N CYS A 163 -27.02 9.80 14.37
CA CYS A 163 -27.64 11.04 13.89
C CYS A 163 -27.06 11.47 12.53
N ARG A 164 -25.73 11.44 12.38
CA ARG A 164 -25.08 11.78 11.10
C ARG A 164 -25.50 10.86 9.96
N ARG A 165 -25.55 9.55 10.22
CA ARG A 165 -25.92 8.56 9.20
C ARG A 165 -27.35 8.77 8.73
N ASP A 166 -28.25 9.07 9.65
CA ASP A 166 -29.67 9.24 9.35
C ASP A 166 -29.89 10.54 8.56
N LEU A 167 -29.28 11.66 8.98
CA LEU A 167 -29.30 12.92 8.21
C LEU A 167 -28.68 12.77 6.82
N ALA A 168 -27.60 12.00 6.69
CA ALA A 168 -26.94 11.76 5.42
C ALA A 168 -27.81 10.92 4.47
N LYS A 169 -28.53 9.94 5.02
CA LYS A 169 -29.50 9.12 4.29
C LYS A 169 -30.64 9.99 3.75
N ASP A 170 -31.19 10.86 4.57
CA ASP A 170 -32.29 11.77 4.19
C ASP A 170 -31.85 12.78 3.13
N ALA A 171 -30.62 13.28 3.22
CA ALA A 171 -30.04 14.20 2.25
C ALA A 171 -29.48 13.51 1.00
N GLY A 172 -29.45 12.18 0.93
CA GLY A 172 -28.90 11.42 -0.21
C GLY A 172 -27.40 11.60 -0.43
N VAL A 173 -26.64 11.92 0.63
CA VAL A 173 -25.19 12.18 0.57
C VAL A 173 -24.40 11.21 1.45
N PRO A 174 -23.10 10.98 1.18
CA PRO A 174 -22.25 10.23 2.10
C PRO A 174 -22.15 10.89 3.48
N PRO A 175 -22.11 10.14 4.61
CA PRO A 175 -22.12 10.70 5.96
C PRO A 175 -21.05 11.74 6.27
N TYR A 176 -19.85 11.59 5.70
CA TYR A 176 -18.75 12.55 5.91
C TYR A 176 -19.05 13.95 5.36
N VAL A 177 -20.02 14.08 4.44
CA VAL A 177 -20.46 15.37 3.88
C VAL A 177 -21.19 16.21 4.93
N ILE A 178 -21.95 15.56 5.82
CA ILE A 178 -22.60 16.22 6.96
C ILE A 178 -21.50 16.75 7.90
N PHE A 179 -20.77 15.83 8.56
CA PHE A 179 -19.59 16.14 9.36
C PHE A 179 -18.54 15.02 9.29
N HIS A 180 -17.26 15.38 9.28
CA HIS A 180 -16.18 14.41 9.41
C HIS A 180 -16.13 13.81 10.82
N ASP A 181 -15.54 12.62 10.97
CA ASP A 181 -15.37 11.97 12.29
C ASP A 181 -14.60 12.83 13.28
N SER A 182 -13.68 13.69 12.81
CA SER A 182 -12.97 14.65 13.67
C SER A 182 -13.91 15.62 14.37
N VAL A 183 -14.90 16.15 13.65
CA VAL A 183 -15.89 17.09 14.20
C VAL A 183 -16.78 16.40 15.23
N LEU A 184 -17.19 15.15 14.98
CA LEU A 184 -17.99 14.38 15.94
C LEU A 184 -17.20 14.07 17.22
N ARG A 185 -15.88 13.84 17.11
CA ARG A 185 -15.00 13.69 18.27
C ARG A 185 -14.89 14.98 19.06
N ASP A 186 -14.76 16.12 18.38
CA ASP A 186 -14.71 17.43 19.03
C ASP A 186 -16.03 17.75 19.76
N MET A 187 -17.17 17.42 19.15
CA MET A 187 -18.50 17.53 19.80
C MET A 187 -18.61 16.64 21.04
N ALA A 188 -18.18 15.38 20.96
CA ALA A 188 -18.23 14.45 22.09
C ALA A 188 -17.33 14.89 23.25
N ALA A 189 -16.14 15.43 22.93
CA ALA A 189 -15.18 15.92 23.91
C ALA A 189 -15.62 17.23 24.58
N GLN A 190 -16.17 18.18 23.82
CA GLN A 190 -16.48 19.53 24.32
C GLN A 190 -17.94 19.70 24.77
N ARG A 191 -18.83 18.77 24.40
CA ARG A 191 -20.27 18.75 24.75
C ARG A 191 -20.94 20.13 24.62
N PRO A 192 -20.87 20.77 23.44
CA PRO A 192 -21.40 22.12 23.24
C PRO A 192 -22.91 22.18 23.51
N ALA A 193 -23.33 23.11 24.35
CA ALA A 193 -24.73 23.27 24.75
C ALA A 193 -25.51 24.30 23.90
N SER A 194 -24.85 24.97 22.94
CA SER A 194 -25.46 26.02 22.12
C SER A 194 -24.90 26.06 20.70
N ARG A 195 -25.66 26.69 19.78
CA ARG A 195 -25.19 26.94 18.40
C ARG A 195 -23.88 27.73 18.37
N ALA A 196 -23.72 28.70 19.27
CA ALA A 196 -22.50 29.49 19.38
C ALA A 196 -21.30 28.61 19.78
N ALA A 197 -21.48 27.68 20.73
CA ALA A 197 -20.43 26.75 21.13
C ALA A 197 -20.08 25.76 20.00
N LEU A 198 -21.06 25.31 19.22
CA LEU A 198 -20.80 24.51 18.03
C LEU A 198 -20.02 25.27 16.95
N ALA A 199 -20.35 26.54 16.71
CA ALA A 199 -19.71 27.35 15.68
C ALA A 199 -18.19 27.54 15.86
N VAL A 200 -17.71 27.39 17.10
CA VAL A 200 -16.28 27.50 17.45
C VAL A 200 -15.50 26.24 17.05
N LEU A 201 -16.18 25.10 16.82
CA LEU A 201 -15.52 23.86 16.44
C LEU A 201 -15.01 23.92 14.98
N SER A 202 -13.76 23.51 14.80
CA SER A 202 -13.13 23.46 13.48
C SER A 202 -13.87 22.48 12.56
N GLY A 203 -14.25 22.94 11.35
CA GLY A 203 -14.98 22.13 10.37
C GLY A 203 -16.51 22.33 10.38
N ILE A 204 -17.03 23.20 11.24
CA ILE A 204 -18.45 23.61 11.24
C ILE A 204 -18.58 25.01 10.62
N GLY A 205 -18.94 25.08 9.34
CA GLY A 205 -19.27 26.33 8.68
C GLY A 205 -20.73 26.75 8.91
N ALA A 206 -21.04 28.03 8.70
CA ALA A 206 -22.38 28.61 8.92
C ALA A 206 -23.50 27.78 8.26
N ARG A 207 -23.35 27.40 6.99
CA ARG A 207 -24.35 26.56 6.28
C ARG A 207 -24.60 25.21 6.95
N LYS A 208 -23.56 24.55 7.49
CA LYS A 208 -23.69 23.25 8.17
C LYS A 208 -24.30 23.42 9.56
N LEU A 209 -23.98 24.51 10.24
CA LEU A 209 -24.57 24.87 11.52
C LEU A 209 -26.07 25.16 11.38
N ASP A 210 -26.47 25.87 10.33
CA ASP A 210 -27.87 26.15 10.03
C ASP A 210 -28.63 24.88 9.67
N ALA A 211 -28.05 24.05 8.78
CA ALA A 211 -28.71 22.85 8.27
C ALA A 211 -28.79 21.71 9.30
N TYR A 212 -27.76 21.52 10.13
CA TYR A 212 -27.63 20.32 10.98
C TYR A 212 -27.42 20.62 12.46
N GLY A 213 -27.08 21.85 12.84
CA GLY A 213 -26.67 22.18 14.21
C GLY A 213 -27.68 21.80 15.28
N ASP A 214 -28.97 22.03 15.04
CA ASP A 214 -30.03 21.72 16.01
C ASP A 214 -30.17 20.22 16.27
N ALA A 215 -30.02 19.39 15.22
CA ALA A 215 -30.11 17.94 15.34
C ALA A 215 -28.96 17.38 16.20
N PHE A 216 -27.74 17.86 15.99
CA PHE A 216 -26.59 17.44 16.79
C PHE A 216 -26.65 17.96 18.23
N LEU A 217 -27.15 19.18 18.46
CA LEU A 217 -27.38 19.70 19.82
C LEU A 217 -28.44 18.89 20.58
N ALA A 218 -29.48 18.39 19.91
CA ALA A 218 -30.47 17.53 20.53
C ALA A 218 -29.85 16.23 21.05
N VAL A 219 -29.06 15.56 20.21
CA VAL A 219 -28.34 14.33 20.59
C VAL A 219 -27.37 14.55 21.75
N ILE A 220 -26.67 15.69 21.77
CA ILE A 220 -25.76 16.05 22.86
C ILE A 220 -26.53 16.23 24.18
N ARG A 221 -27.71 16.86 24.14
CA ARG A 221 -28.56 17.04 25.34
C ARG A 221 -29.17 15.73 25.84
N GLU A 222 -29.51 14.81 24.94
CA GLU A 222 -30.09 13.51 25.29
C GLU A 222 -29.05 12.53 25.86
N SER A 223 -27.77 12.74 25.55
CA SER A 223 -26.65 11.92 26.02
C SER A 223 -25.80 12.60 27.12
N ALA A 224 -26.32 13.68 27.72
CA ALA A 224 -25.74 14.40 28.85
C ALA A 224 -26.37 13.90 30.16
#